data_AF-A0A133U311-F1
#
_entry.id   AF-A0A133U311-F1
#
_cell.length_a   1.000
_cell.length_b   1.000
_cell.length_c   1.000
_cell.angle_alpha   90.00
_cell.angle_beta   90.00
_cell.angle_gamma   90.00
#
_symmetry.space_group_name_H-M   'P 1'
#
loop_
_entity.id
_entity.type
_entity.pdbx_description
1 polymer ?
#
loop_
_entity_poly.entity_id
_entity_poly.type
_entity_poly.pdbx_seq_one_letter_code
_entity_poly.pdbx_strand_id
1 'polypeptide(L)'
;MSLDLRDIPVQIANAGQLASLLEVSGYPKPGNVHRTQDFPDVRFEHFLAGSVFMGESLRRAAESGVKVGKGEIKSSEIGLGATIKKGVEKVEDS
;
A
#
# COMPACT_ATOMS: atom_id res chain seq x y z
N MET A 1 13.51 -4.09 -22.03
CA MET A 1 13.15 -4.73 -20.76
C MET A 1 11.76 -5.31 -20.94
N SER A 2 11.65 -6.63 -21.14
CA SER A 2 10.34 -7.29 -21.25
C SER A 2 9.74 -7.38 -19.85
N LEU A 3 8.56 -6.80 -19.65
CA LEU A 3 7.82 -6.93 -18.39
C LEU A 3 7.16 -8.30 -18.38
N ASP A 4 7.68 -9.22 -17.56
CA ASP A 4 6.95 -10.43 -17.24
C ASP A 4 5.67 -10.05 -16.48
N LEU A 5 4.51 -10.45 -16.98
CA LEU A 5 3.22 -10.18 -16.34
C LEU A 5 3.15 -10.75 -14.91
N ARG A 6 3.99 -11.74 -14.59
CA ARG A 6 4.13 -12.31 -13.24
C ARG A 6 4.76 -11.32 -12.24
N ASP A 7 5.55 -10.37 -12.72
CA ASP A 7 6.25 -9.40 -11.87
C ASP A 7 5.43 -8.14 -11.61
N ILE A 8 4.39 -7.88 -12.42
CA ILE A 8 3.54 -6.68 -12.30
C ILE A 8 3.01 -6.47 -10.88
N PRO A 9 2.45 -7.49 -10.18
CA PRO A 9 1.91 -7.27 -8.85
C PRO A 9 2.96 -6.84 -7.82
N VAL A 10 4.18 -7.40 -7.92
CA VAL A 10 5.29 -7.04 -7.04
C VAL A 10 5.77 -5.61 -7.34
N GLN A 11 5.88 -5.25 -8.62
CA GLN A 11 6.28 -3.90 -9.01
C GLN A 11 5.27 -2.84 -8.54
N ILE A 12 3.96 -3.11 -8.69
CA ILE A 12 2.91 -2.20 -8.21
C ILE A 12 2.98 -2.08 -6.67
N ALA A 13 3.17 -3.18 -5.95
CA ALA A 13 3.32 -3.14 -4.50
C ALA A 13 4.52 -2.30 -4.08
N ASN A 14 5.70 -2.55 -4.65
CA ASN A 14 6.91 -1.80 -4.36
C ASN A 14 6.77 -0.31 -4.69
N ALA A 15 6.16 0.01 -5.84
CA ALA A 15 5.93 1.39 -6.25
C ALA A 15 4.98 2.10 -5.28
N GLY A 16 3.90 1.44 -4.85
CA GLY A 16 2.97 1.99 -3.87
C GLY A 16 3.61 2.21 -2.51
N GLN A 17 4.35 1.23 -1.99
CA GLN A 17 5.09 1.36 -0.72
C GLN A 17 6.11 2.50 -0.79
N LEU A 18 6.89 2.58 -1.87
CA LEU A 18 7.88 3.64 -2.07
C LEU A 18 7.21 5.02 -2.18
N ALA A 19 6.11 5.13 -2.94
CA ALA A 19 5.36 6.37 -3.05
C ALA A 19 4.83 6.84 -1.69
N SER A 20 4.26 5.93 -0.90
CA SER A 20 3.82 6.22 0.46
C SER A 20 4.98 6.66 1.35
N LEU A 21 6.10 5.94 1.34
CA LEU A 21 7.30 6.29 2.11
C LEU A 21 7.83 7.69 1.77
N LEU A 22 7.88 8.04 0.49
CA LEU A 22 8.32 9.36 0.02
C LEU A 22 7.36 10.47 0.46
N GLU A 23 6.06 10.23 0.39
CA GLU A 23 5.02 11.17 0.83
C GLU A 23 5.11 11.44 2.34
N VAL A 24 5.24 10.38 3.15
CA VAL A 24 5.29 10.54 4.61
C VAL A 24 6.62 11.16 5.05
N SER A 25 7.71 10.87 4.34
CA SER A 25 9.06 11.38 4.65
C SER A 25 9.31 12.80 4.18
N GLY A 26 8.38 13.43 3.46
CA GLY A 26 8.51 14.82 3.01
C GLY A 26 8.69 15.79 4.18
N TYR A 27 9.61 16.74 4.03
CA TYR A 27 9.88 17.78 5.01
C TYR A 27 10.21 19.12 4.33
N PRO A 28 9.68 20.27 4.82
CA PRO A 28 8.70 20.39 5.91
C PRO A 28 7.30 19.92 5.48
N LYS A 29 6.48 19.45 6.43
CA LYS A 29 5.09 19.01 6.18
C LYS A 29 4.11 19.73 7.11
N PRO A 30 3.77 21.01 6.82
CA PRO A 30 3.00 21.85 7.73
C PRO A 30 1.65 21.24 8.11
N GLY A 31 1.32 21.26 9.40
CA GLY A 31 0.03 20.81 9.92
C GLY A 31 -0.18 19.29 9.94
N ASN A 32 0.85 18.50 9.67
CA ASN A 32 0.78 17.04 9.71
C ASN A 32 1.94 16.46 10.55
N VAL A 33 1.85 15.17 10.85
CA VAL A 33 2.95 14.43 11.47
C VAL A 33 4.12 14.33 10.50
N HIS A 34 5.33 14.58 11.00
CA HIS A 34 6.58 14.37 10.28
C HIS A 34 7.73 14.15 11.26
N ARG A 35 8.94 13.96 10.75
CA ARG A 35 10.15 13.57 11.50
C ARG A 35 10.47 14.39 12.77
N THR A 36 9.90 15.58 12.94
CA THR A 36 10.18 16.47 14.08
C THR A 36 8.91 16.97 14.76
N GLN A 37 7.74 16.46 14.39
CA GLN A 37 6.46 16.88 14.94
C GLN A 37 5.49 15.69 14.91
N ASP A 38 5.17 15.18 16.10
CA ASP A 38 4.17 14.14 16.31
C ASP A 38 2.88 14.72 16.92
N PHE A 39 1.80 13.92 16.89
CA PHE A 39 0.60 14.12 17.70
C PHE A 39 0.60 13.15 18.91
N PRO A 40 -0.20 13.40 19.97
CA PRO A 40 -0.21 12.56 21.17
C PRO A 40 -0.38 11.06 20.90
N ASP A 41 -1.22 10.70 19.93
CA ASP A 41 -1.56 9.31 19.61
C ASP A 41 -0.96 8.80 18.29
N VAL A 42 -0.28 9.67 17.53
CA VAL A 42 0.18 9.35 16.17
C VAL A 42 1.58 9.92 15.94
N ARG A 43 2.52 9.02 15.64
CA ARG A 43 3.92 9.35 15.37
C ARG A 43 4.31 9.10 13.92
N PHE A 44 5.37 9.77 13.48
CA PHE A 44 5.93 9.59 12.15
C PHE A 44 6.26 8.12 11.83
N GLU A 45 6.76 7.36 12.81
CA GLU A 45 7.09 5.95 12.65
C GLU A 45 5.87 5.07 12.37
N HIS A 46 4.68 5.44 12.86
CA HIS A 46 3.45 4.71 12.55
C HIS A 46 3.13 4.77 11.05
N PHE A 47 3.40 5.92 10.41
CA PHE A 47 3.23 6.10 8.96
C PHE A 47 4.30 5.35 8.16
N LEU A 48 5.55 5.31 8.63
CA LEU A 48 6.60 4.52 8.00
C LEU A 48 6.27 3.02 8.06
N ALA A 49 5.89 2.52 9.23
CA ALA A 49 5.50 1.14 9.41
C ALA A 49 4.29 0.77 8.54
N GLY A 50 3.23 1.60 8.56
CA GLY A 50 2.05 1.40 7.73
C GLY A 50 2.36 1.37 6.23
N SER A 51 3.29 2.23 5.77
CA SER A 51 3.75 2.24 4.37
C SER A 51 4.46 0.94 3.99
N VAL A 52 5.18 0.29 4.92
CA VAL A 52 5.80 -1.01 4.67
C VAL A 52 4.75 -2.13 4.69
N PHE A 53 3.87 -2.16 5.70
CA PHE A 53 2.88 -3.24 5.86
C PHE A 53 1.82 -3.29 4.76
N MET A 54 1.50 -2.17 4.11
CA MET A 54 0.52 -2.15 3.01
C MET A 54 0.96 -2.92 1.75
N GLY A 55 2.24 -3.29 1.63
CA GLY A 55 2.79 -3.96 0.45
C GLY A 55 2.04 -5.25 0.06
N GLU A 56 1.67 -6.07 1.04
CA GLU A 56 0.94 -7.31 0.77
C GLU A 56 -0.48 -7.05 0.23
N SER A 57 -1.17 -6.06 0.79
CA SER A 57 -2.51 -5.66 0.36
C SER A 57 -2.47 -5.08 -1.06
N LEU A 58 -1.48 -4.25 -1.36
CA LEU A 58 -1.24 -3.72 -2.71
C LEU A 58 -0.95 -4.85 -3.71
N ARG A 59 -0.10 -5.82 -3.33
CA ARG A 59 0.22 -6.98 -4.17
C ARG A 59 -1.04 -7.79 -4.49
N ARG A 60 -1.88 -8.09 -3.50
CA ARG A 60 -3.15 -8.82 -3.69
C ARG A 60 -4.14 -8.07 -4.57
N ALA A 61 -4.24 -6.76 -4.39
CA ALA A 61 -5.08 -5.92 -5.24
C ALA A 61 -4.57 -5.93 -6.69
N ALA A 62 -3.25 -5.82 -6.89
CA ALA A 62 -2.62 -5.86 -8.20
C ALA A 62 -2.76 -7.23 -8.89
N GLU A 63 -2.61 -8.34 -8.17
CA GLU A 63 -2.90 -9.69 -8.69
C GLU A 63 -4.33 -9.78 -9.24
N SER A 64 -5.30 -9.26 -8.50
CA SER A 64 -6.70 -9.23 -8.93
C SER A 64 -6.90 -8.33 -10.15
N GLY A 65 -6.22 -7.18 -10.19
CA GLY A 65 -6.20 -6.28 -11.36
C GLY A 65 -5.64 -6.94 -12.62
N VAL A 66 -4.57 -7.73 -12.50
CA VAL A 66 -4.02 -8.52 -13.62
C VAL A 66 -5.04 -9.52 -14.15
N LYS A 67 -5.76 -10.23 -13.27
CA LYS A 67 -6.81 -11.17 -13.67
C LYS A 67 -7.96 -10.48 -14.42
N VAL A 68 -8.37 -9.30 -13.96
CA VAL A 68 -9.37 -8.48 -14.67
C VAL A 68 -8.86 -8.05 -16.05
N GLY A 69 -7.61 -7.56 -16.14
CA GLY A 69 -7.01 -7.15 -17.41
C GLY A 69 -6.90 -8.30 -18.43
N LYS A 70 -6.79 -9.54 -17.96
CA LYS A 70 -6.82 -10.76 -18.78
C LYS A 70 -8.23 -11.28 -19.07
N GLY A 71 -9.28 -10.69 -18.49
CA GLY A 71 -10.65 -11.16 -18.62
C GLY A 71 -10.97 -12.44 -17.83
N GLU A 72 -10.11 -12.83 -16.88
CA GLU A 72 -10.28 -14.04 -16.07
C GLU A 72 -11.36 -13.85 -14.99
N ILE A 73 -11.56 -12.61 -14.52
CA ILE A 73 -12.60 -12.23 -13.55
C ILE A 73 -13.20 -10.86 -13.93
N LYS A 74 -14.41 -10.55 -13.44
CA LYS A 74 -15.01 -9.22 -13.57
C LYS A 74 -14.46 -8.27 -12.50
N SER A 75 -14.48 -6.97 -12.79
CA SER A 75 -14.06 -5.93 -11.83
C SER A 75 -14.88 -5.93 -10.54
N SER A 76 -16.16 -6.32 -10.61
CA SER A 76 -17.03 -6.47 -9.44
C SER A 76 -16.59 -7.58 -8.48
N GLU A 77 -15.76 -8.52 -8.95
CA GLU A 77 -15.30 -9.69 -8.19
C GLU A 77 -13.95 -9.46 -7.50
N ILE A 78 -13.31 -8.30 -7.71
CA ILE A 78 -11.99 -7.97 -7.12
C ILE A 78 -12.02 -8.02 -5.58
N GLY A 79 -13.15 -7.65 -4.96
CA GLY A 79 -13.27 -7.63 -3.50
C GLY A 79 -12.33 -6.62 -2.84
N LEU A 80 -12.11 -5.45 -3.45
CA LEU A 80 -11.14 -4.45 -2.99
C LEU A 80 -11.33 -4.05 -1.52
N GLY A 81 -12.57 -3.87 -1.07
CA GLY A 81 -12.88 -3.56 0.33
C GLY A 81 -12.41 -4.65 1.31
N ALA A 82 -12.53 -5.92 0.94
CA ALA A 82 -12.04 -7.03 1.77
C ALA A 82 -10.50 -7.06 1.84
N THR A 83 -9.82 -6.70 0.74
CA THR A 83 -8.36 -6.56 0.72
C THR A 83 -7.89 -5.40 1.60
N ILE A 84 -8.59 -4.26 1.56
CA ILE A 84 -8.30 -3.11 2.43
C ILE A 84 -8.48 -3.52 3.90
N LYS A 85 -9.63 -4.14 4.24
CA LYS A 85 -9.93 -4.57 5.61
C LYS A 85 -8.85 -5.49 6.17
N LYS A 86 -8.46 -6.52 5.43
CA LYS A 86 -7.37 -7.44 5.81
C LYS A 86 -6.02 -6.73 5.98
N GLY A 87 -5.79 -5.68 5.21
CA GLY A 87 -4.60 -4.84 5.33
C GLY A 87 -4.55 -4.08 6.65
N VAL A 88 -5.68 -3.54 7.09
CA VAL A 88 -5.80 -2.83 8.37
C VAL A 88 -5.65 -3.78 9.54
N GLU A 89 -6.34 -4.92 9.53
CA GLU A 89 -6.25 -5.96 10.58
C GLU A 89 -4.79 -6.39 10.81
N LYS A 90 -4.01 -6.54 9.74
CA LYS A 90 -2.59 -6.90 9.84
C LYS A 90 -1.72 -5.86 10.54
N VAL A 91 -2.06 -4.58 10.44
CA VAL A 91 -1.30 -3.50 11.09
C VAL A 91 -1.62 -3.44 12.58
N GLU A 92 -2.86 -3.77 12.97
CA GLU A 92 -3.27 -3.85 14.38
C GLU A 92 -2.61 -5.04 15.12
N ASP A 93 -2.33 -6.13 14.41
CA ASP A 93 -1.70 -7.35 14.95
C ASP A 93 -0.15 -7.29 15.04
N SER A 94 0.50 -6.22 14.57
CA SER A 94 1.96 -6.08 14.45
C SER A 94 2.59 -5.25 15.57
#